data_AF-A0A2X0KAK3-F1
#
_entry.id   AF-A0A2X0KAK3-F1
#
_cell.length_a   1.000
_cell.length_b   1.000
_cell.length_c   1.000
_cell.angle_alpha   90.00
_cell.angle_beta   90.00
_cell.angle_gamma   90.00
#
_symmetry.space_group_name_H-M   'P 1'
#
loop_
_entity.id
_entity.type
_entity.pdbx_description
1 polymer ?
#
loop_
_entity_poly.entity_id
_entity_poly.type
_entity_poly.pdbx_seq_one_letter_code
_entity_poly.pdbx_strand_id
1 'polypeptide(L)'
;MSQLPADTEAADTEKIARLTALPAPRLPMQAARCQYEGLPIHARPPFGVLRPTRRIREHARMRLSGVPAEGRPSAYEVGSWVSVRSAEEVRATLDAGDRLGGLWFTASQWTFCGGVYQVEHVVRRMLDDHYRMRRISRTVTLRGATCSGAGPEDEGCGLGCALLFRDDWLTLADAPPAPPAPQRYATVRSLHEIQQTLGPDGTLLGVPFHAAMARHVGRRFPVARQVVPRALPRWQYPVGEWYQLDGLRCLGEPLAGLGCDRQCALLWHRSWLTLE
;
A
#
# COMPACT_ATOMS: atom_id res chain seq x y z
N MET A 1 8.57 44.57 56.35
CA MET A 1 7.81 43.55 55.61
C MET A 1 8.08 43.76 54.12
N SER A 2 9.12 43.12 53.59
CA SER A 2 9.48 43.16 52.16
C SER A 2 9.74 41.72 51.73
N GLN A 3 8.87 41.21 50.86
CA GLN A 3 8.93 39.86 50.30
C GLN A 3 10.05 39.79 49.24
N LEU A 4 10.83 38.72 49.27
CA LEU A 4 11.68 38.26 48.16
C LEU A 4 10.97 37.06 47.50
N PRO A 5 10.96 36.95 46.16
CA PRO A 5 10.09 36.02 45.44
C PRO A 5 10.67 34.61 45.37
N ALA A 6 9.79 33.62 45.53
CA ALA A 6 10.06 32.19 45.54
C ALA A 6 9.72 31.52 44.18
N ASP A 7 10.00 32.20 43.06
CA ASP A 7 9.46 31.79 41.76
C ASP A 7 10.49 31.19 40.78
N THR A 8 11.74 30.96 41.20
CA THR A 8 12.78 30.47 40.28
C THR A 8 12.96 28.94 40.30
N GLU A 9 12.53 28.23 41.34
CA GLU A 9 12.71 26.76 41.42
C GLU A 9 11.61 25.94 40.72
N ALA A 10 10.42 26.51 40.51
CA ALA A 10 9.33 25.80 39.85
C ALA A 10 9.53 25.69 38.32
N ALA A 11 10.20 26.67 37.70
CA ALA A 11 10.38 26.73 36.26
C ALA A 11 11.41 25.73 35.71
N ASP A 12 12.44 25.38 36.50
CA ASP A 12 13.48 24.44 36.05
C ASP A 12 13.01 22.97 36.14
N THR A 13 12.14 22.65 37.10
CA THR A 13 11.60 21.29 37.25
C THR A 13 10.65 20.91 36.09
N GLU A 14 9.85 21.86 35.59
CA GLU A 14 8.95 21.63 34.45
C GLU A 14 9.71 21.53 33.11
N LYS A 15 10.88 22.17 33.01
CA LYS A 15 11.73 22.14 31.81
C LYS A 15 12.54 20.83 31.70
N ILE A 16 12.93 20.24 32.84
CA ILE A 16 13.63 18.95 32.90
C ILE A 16 12.65 17.79 32.62
N ALA A 17 11.39 17.90 33.05
CA ALA A 17 10.36 16.88 32.79
C ALA A 17 9.96 16.74 31.30
N ARG A 18 10.22 17.77 30.46
CA ARG A 18 9.99 17.71 29.00
C ARG A 18 11.16 17.14 28.20
N LEU A 19 12.30 16.84 28.82
CA LEU A 19 13.52 16.42 28.13
C LEU A 19 13.81 14.91 28.17
N THR A 20 12.99 14.09 28.83
CA THR A 20 13.26 12.65 28.95
C THR A 20 11.98 11.81 28.87
N ALA A 21 11.49 11.67 27.65
CA ALA A 21 10.92 10.41 27.20
C ALA A 21 11.24 10.25 25.72
N LEU A 22 12.50 9.92 25.41
CA LEU A 22 12.75 9.19 24.16
C LEU A 22 11.78 8.00 24.19
N PRO A 23 10.87 7.87 23.22
CA PRO A 23 9.93 6.76 23.23
C PRO A 23 10.76 5.48 23.33
N ALA A 24 10.35 4.59 24.24
CA ALA A 24 10.99 3.29 24.39
C ALA A 24 11.24 2.69 22.99
N PRO A 25 12.41 2.10 22.71
CA PRO A 25 12.70 1.53 21.42
C PRO A 25 11.56 0.56 21.09
N ARG A 26 10.74 0.95 20.12
CA ARG A 26 9.66 0.14 19.61
C ARG A 26 10.29 -1.19 19.19
N LEU A 27 9.71 -2.31 19.63
CA LEU A 27 10.17 -3.65 19.22
C LEU A 27 10.45 -3.65 17.71
N PRO A 28 11.48 -4.35 17.19
CA PRO A 28 11.83 -4.31 15.77
C PRO A 28 10.66 -4.62 14.80
N MET A 29 9.61 -5.32 15.26
CA MET A 29 8.34 -5.55 14.55
C MET A 29 7.42 -4.32 14.40
N GLN A 30 7.67 -3.27 15.17
CA GLN A 30 6.95 -2.00 15.18
C GLN A 30 7.67 -0.91 14.36
N ALA A 31 8.85 -1.21 13.81
CA ALA A 31 9.43 -0.35 12.79
C ALA A 31 8.51 -0.37 11.57
N ALA A 32 7.97 0.78 11.22
CA ALA A 32 7.07 0.97 10.10
C ALA A 32 7.80 0.59 8.80
N ARG A 33 7.67 -0.68 8.38
CA ARG A 33 8.35 -1.25 7.23
C ARG A 33 7.34 -1.52 6.13
N CYS A 34 7.34 -0.64 5.14
CA CYS A 34 6.48 -0.74 3.97
C CYS A 34 6.81 -2.03 3.19
N GLN A 35 5.85 -2.96 3.06
CA GLN A 35 6.05 -4.18 2.26
C GLN A 35 6.50 -3.85 0.83
N TYR A 36 5.96 -2.79 0.22
CA TYR A 36 6.37 -2.34 -1.11
C TYR A 36 7.86 -1.95 -1.20
N GLU A 37 8.35 -1.17 -0.23
CA GLU A 37 9.75 -0.74 -0.20
C GLU A 37 10.71 -1.84 0.27
N GLY A 38 10.22 -2.73 1.13
CA GLY A 38 10.97 -3.82 1.74
C GLY A 38 11.01 -5.10 0.92
N LEU A 39 10.06 -5.28 -0.02
CA LEU A 39 9.97 -6.45 -0.89
C LEU A 39 11.33 -6.73 -1.55
N PRO A 40 11.89 -7.94 -1.39
CA PRO A 40 13.15 -8.31 -2.02
C PRO A 40 12.93 -8.50 -3.52
N ILE A 41 13.07 -7.40 -4.26
CA ILE A 41 13.24 -7.46 -5.71
C ILE A 41 14.72 -7.70 -5.95
N HIS A 42 15.11 -8.94 -6.18
CA HIS A 42 16.48 -9.29 -6.58
C HIS A 42 16.69 -8.88 -8.04
N ALA A 43 16.89 -7.59 -8.27
CA ALA A 43 17.32 -7.10 -9.57
C ALA A 43 18.77 -7.54 -9.81
N ARG A 44 19.10 -7.99 -11.03
CA ARG A 44 20.48 -8.35 -11.39
C ARG A 44 21.42 -7.16 -11.13
N PRO A 45 22.65 -7.36 -10.62
CA PRO A 45 23.61 -6.28 -10.51
C PRO A 45 23.78 -5.52 -11.85
N PRO A 46 23.91 -4.18 -11.86
CA PRO A 46 23.98 -3.27 -10.70
C PRO A 46 22.61 -2.79 -10.17
N PHE A 47 21.49 -3.20 -10.79
CA PHE A 47 20.15 -2.70 -10.45
C PHE A 47 19.72 -3.02 -9.02
N GLY A 48 20.23 -4.11 -8.44
CA GLY A 48 20.03 -4.48 -7.03
C GLY A 48 20.57 -3.45 -6.02
N VAL A 49 21.61 -2.70 -6.38
CA VAL A 49 22.23 -1.66 -5.51
C VAL A 49 21.61 -0.27 -5.75
N LEU A 50 21.12 -0.02 -6.97
CA LEU A 50 20.46 1.25 -7.32
C LEU A 50 19.13 1.47 -6.60
N ARG A 51 18.41 0.38 -6.28
CA ARG A 51 17.08 0.47 -5.64
C ARG A 51 17.16 0.98 -4.18
N PRO A 52 17.98 0.40 -3.29
CA PRO A 52 18.14 0.92 -1.92
C PRO A 52 18.70 2.34 -1.87
N THR A 53 19.70 2.66 -2.71
CA THR A 53 20.31 4.00 -2.76
C THR A 53 19.30 5.05 -3.22
N ARG A 54 18.49 4.75 -4.24
CA ARG A 54 17.39 5.62 -4.68
C ARG A 54 16.37 5.85 -3.57
N ARG A 55 15.93 4.78 -2.89
CA ARG A 55 14.98 4.88 -1.77
C ARG A 55 15.52 5.80 -0.68
N ILE A 56 16.77 5.60 -0.24
CA ILE A 56 17.42 6.44 0.78
C ILE A 56 17.46 7.90 0.32
N ARG A 57 17.89 8.17 -0.93
CA ARG A 57 17.97 9.52 -1.47
C ARG A 57 16.62 10.22 -1.51
N GLU A 58 15.56 9.54 -1.96
CA GLU A 58 14.23 10.13 -2.07
C GLU A 58 13.56 10.30 -0.69
N HIS A 59 13.84 9.41 0.27
CA HIS A 59 13.44 9.60 1.68
C HIS A 59 14.14 10.80 2.31
N ALA A 60 15.45 10.96 2.09
CA ALA A 60 16.19 12.12 2.55
C ALA A 60 15.64 13.41 1.92
N ARG A 61 15.39 13.39 0.60
CA ARG A 61 14.72 14.50 -0.09
C ARG A 61 13.38 14.83 0.54
N MET A 62 12.51 13.84 0.75
CA MET A 62 11.18 14.03 1.34
C MET A 62 11.25 14.57 2.78
N ARG A 63 12.25 14.16 3.58
CA ARG A 63 12.48 14.72 4.92
C ARG A 63 12.92 16.19 4.87
N LEU A 64 13.71 16.56 3.86
CA LEU A 64 14.20 17.92 3.67
C LEU A 64 13.16 18.86 3.04
N SER A 65 12.41 18.39 2.03
CA SER A 65 11.44 19.18 1.27
C SER A 65 10.01 19.11 1.82
N GLY A 66 9.76 18.23 2.78
CA GLY A 66 8.42 17.85 3.20
C GLY A 66 7.69 16.94 2.21
N VAL A 67 6.52 16.46 2.63
CA VAL A 67 5.57 15.73 1.77
C VAL A 67 4.65 16.70 1.04
N PRO A 68 4.28 16.42 -0.22
CA PRO A 68 3.30 17.26 -0.90
C PRO A 68 1.95 17.20 -0.19
N ALA A 69 1.20 18.31 -0.24
CA ALA A 69 -0.17 18.34 0.25
C ALA A 69 -1.05 17.32 -0.50
N GLU A 70 -2.09 16.86 0.18
CA GLU A 70 -3.07 15.93 -0.39
C GLU A 70 -3.80 16.56 -1.58
N GLY A 71 -4.15 15.71 -2.54
CA GLY A 71 -4.98 16.12 -3.66
C GLY A 71 -6.42 16.41 -3.26
N ARG A 72 -7.14 16.97 -4.23
CA ARG A 72 -8.60 17.09 -4.11
C ARG A 72 -9.19 15.69 -4.02
N PRO A 73 -10.13 15.43 -3.10
CA PRO A 73 -10.79 14.15 -3.02
C PRO A 73 -11.53 13.82 -4.31
N SER A 74 -11.86 12.54 -4.49
CA SER A 74 -12.80 12.10 -5.53
C SER A 74 -14.20 12.62 -5.22
N ALA A 75 -14.99 12.81 -6.27
CA ALA A 75 -16.45 12.97 -6.13
C ALA A 75 -17.15 11.69 -5.66
N TYR A 76 -16.48 10.53 -5.72
CA TYR A 76 -17.01 9.24 -5.31
C TYR A 76 -16.51 8.85 -3.91
N GLU A 77 -17.42 8.40 -3.06
CA GLU A 77 -17.12 7.97 -1.70
C GLU A 77 -16.81 6.48 -1.63
N VAL A 78 -16.04 6.06 -0.63
CA VAL A 78 -15.77 4.63 -0.37
C VAL A 78 -17.09 3.89 -0.17
N GLY A 79 -17.24 2.76 -0.87
CA GLY A 79 -18.47 1.97 -0.85
C GLY A 79 -19.46 2.30 -1.98
N SER A 80 -19.30 3.43 -2.67
CA SER A 80 -20.12 3.78 -3.84
C SER A 80 -19.91 2.81 -4.98
N TRP A 81 -20.96 2.53 -5.75
CA TRP A 81 -20.87 1.75 -6.98
C TRP A 81 -20.68 2.67 -8.17
N VAL A 82 -19.69 2.34 -8.99
CA VAL A 82 -19.32 3.10 -10.18
C VAL A 82 -19.09 2.18 -11.36
N SER A 83 -19.43 2.64 -12.56
CA SER A 83 -19.04 2.00 -13.81
C SER A 83 -17.79 2.66 -14.36
N VAL A 84 -16.84 1.87 -14.86
CA VAL A 84 -15.75 2.39 -15.67
C VAL A 84 -16.29 2.65 -17.06
N ARG A 85 -16.05 3.85 -17.59
CA ARG A 85 -16.45 4.26 -18.94
C ARG A 85 -15.98 3.29 -20.03
N SER A 86 -16.60 3.39 -21.21
CA SER A 86 -16.19 2.56 -22.36
C SER A 86 -14.74 2.85 -22.76
N ALA A 87 -14.12 1.91 -23.49
CA ALA A 87 -12.74 2.09 -23.95
C ALA A 87 -12.61 3.32 -24.87
N GLU A 88 -13.62 3.58 -25.70
CA GLU A 88 -13.69 4.74 -26.60
C GLU A 88 -13.78 6.05 -25.80
N GLU A 89 -14.68 6.11 -24.81
CA GLU A 89 -14.84 7.28 -23.96
C GLU A 89 -13.57 7.59 -23.15
N VAL A 90 -12.95 6.57 -22.55
CA VAL A 90 -11.70 6.74 -21.82
C VAL A 90 -10.61 7.24 -22.76
N ARG A 91 -10.44 6.62 -23.94
CA ARG A 91 -9.40 7.00 -24.91
C ARG A 91 -9.54 8.45 -25.36
N ALA A 92 -10.76 8.95 -25.50
CA ALA A 92 -11.01 10.36 -25.84
C ALA A 92 -10.52 11.35 -24.76
N THR A 93 -10.28 10.89 -23.52
CA THR A 93 -9.73 11.73 -22.44
C THR A 93 -8.21 11.71 -22.35
N LEU A 94 -7.52 10.79 -23.05
CA LEU A 94 -6.09 10.59 -22.89
C LEU A 94 -5.27 11.46 -23.84
N ASP A 95 -4.08 11.86 -23.39
CA ASP A 95 -3.06 12.47 -24.22
C ASP A 95 -2.30 11.43 -25.06
N ALA A 96 -1.36 11.88 -25.88
CA ALA A 96 -0.56 11.02 -26.76
C ALA A 96 0.33 10.00 -26.00
N GLY A 97 0.47 10.11 -24.68
CA GLY A 97 1.18 9.18 -23.82
C GLY A 97 0.24 8.28 -22.99
N ASP A 98 -1.03 8.17 -23.38
CA ASP A 98 -2.11 7.48 -22.67
C ASP A 98 -2.36 8.04 -21.26
N ARG A 99 -2.16 9.34 -21.04
CA ARG A 99 -2.31 9.95 -19.71
C ARG A 99 -3.43 10.97 -19.65
N LEU A 100 -4.00 11.12 -18.46
CA LEU A 100 -4.87 12.25 -18.13
C LEU A 100 -4.38 12.89 -16.84
N GLY A 101 -4.07 14.19 -16.89
CA GLY A 101 -3.54 14.92 -15.73
C GLY A 101 -2.24 14.32 -15.19
N GLY A 102 -1.42 13.72 -16.07
CA GLY A 102 -0.16 13.06 -15.73
C GLY A 102 -0.28 11.63 -15.18
N LEU A 103 -1.50 11.12 -14.93
CA LEU A 103 -1.72 9.73 -14.54
C LEU A 103 -1.91 8.86 -15.79
N TRP A 104 -1.10 7.82 -15.92
CA TRP A 104 -1.13 6.88 -17.02
C TRP A 104 -2.29 5.89 -16.91
N PHE A 105 -3.05 5.71 -17.99
CA PHE A 105 -4.03 4.65 -18.14
C PHE A 105 -3.32 3.38 -18.64
N THR A 106 -3.03 2.47 -17.72
CA THR A 106 -2.19 1.29 -18.01
C THR A 106 -2.92 0.25 -18.87
N ALA A 107 -2.15 -0.63 -19.53
CA ALA A 107 -2.71 -1.72 -20.33
C ALA A 107 -3.73 -2.59 -19.56
N SER A 108 -3.46 -2.87 -18.27
CA SER A 108 -4.36 -3.64 -17.42
C SER A 108 -5.68 -2.93 -17.11
N GLN A 109 -5.74 -1.60 -17.17
CA GLN A 109 -6.98 -0.87 -16.88
C GLN A 109 -8.05 -1.04 -17.98
N TRP A 110 -7.63 -1.35 -19.21
CA TRP A 110 -8.57 -1.56 -20.31
C TRP A 110 -9.52 -2.73 -20.07
N THR A 111 -9.10 -3.78 -19.35
CA THR A 111 -9.96 -4.94 -19.05
C THR A 111 -11.10 -4.60 -18.09
N PHE A 112 -11.07 -3.43 -17.46
CA PHE A 112 -12.10 -2.98 -16.52
C PHE A 112 -13.13 -2.07 -17.17
N CYS A 113 -12.90 -1.59 -18.40
CA CYS A 113 -13.82 -0.69 -19.11
C CYS A 113 -15.20 -1.35 -19.30
N GLY A 114 -16.27 -0.59 -19.07
CA GLY A 114 -17.66 -1.07 -19.11
C GLY A 114 -18.10 -1.90 -17.91
N GLY A 115 -17.21 -2.24 -16.98
CA GLY A 115 -17.54 -2.99 -15.78
C GLY A 115 -17.98 -2.10 -14.62
N VAL A 116 -18.79 -2.67 -13.71
CA VAL A 116 -19.26 -2.01 -12.49
C VAL A 116 -18.49 -2.53 -11.28
N TYR A 117 -17.96 -1.61 -10.47
CA TYR A 117 -17.12 -1.92 -9.32
C TYR A 117 -17.45 -1.00 -8.14
N GLN A 118 -17.15 -1.47 -6.94
CA GLN A 118 -17.28 -0.68 -5.73
C GLN A 118 -15.99 0.12 -5.49
N VAL A 119 -16.12 1.39 -5.11
CA VAL A 119 -15.00 2.22 -4.68
C VAL A 119 -14.40 1.64 -3.39
N GLU A 120 -13.11 1.27 -3.44
CA GLU A 120 -12.38 0.67 -2.32
C GLU A 120 -11.66 1.73 -1.47
N HIS A 121 -11.07 2.75 -2.10
CA HIS A 121 -10.35 3.82 -1.39
C HIS A 121 -10.25 5.10 -2.22
N VAL A 122 -10.24 6.26 -1.57
CA VAL A 122 -9.98 7.55 -2.21
C VAL A 122 -8.49 7.86 -2.17
N VAL A 123 -7.87 8.09 -3.33
CA VAL A 123 -6.43 8.31 -3.47
C VAL A 123 -6.14 9.79 -3.57
N ARG A 124 -5.48 10.33 -2.54
CA ARG A 124 -5.15 11.75 -2.44
C ARG A 124 -3.64 12.00 -2.49
N ARG A 125 -2.86 11.00 -2.10
CA ARG A 125 -1.39 11.04 -2.17
C ARG A 125 -0.83 9.63 -2.12
N MET A 126 0.20 9.32 -2.91
CA MET A 126 0.82 7.99 -2.86
C MET A 126 2.32 8.02 -3.16
N LEU A 127 3.00 6.96 -2.75
CA LEU A 127 4.38 6.68 -3.14
C LEU A 127 4.39 6.09 -4.57
N ASP A 128 5.10 6.76 -5.48
CA ASP A 128 5.31 6.23 -6.84
C ASP A 128 6.38 5.13 -6.88
N ASP A 129 6.57 4.52 -8.06
CA ASP A 129 7.57 3.45 -8.23
C ASP A 129 9.03 3.91 -8.15
N HIS A 130 9.21 5.21 -7.92
CA HIS A 130 10.47 5.88 -7.78
C HIS A 130 10.73 6.36 -6.35
N TYR A 131 9.92 5.91 -5.39
CA TYR A 131 9.96 6.28 -3.96
C TYR A 131 9.68 7.76 -3.70
N ARG A 132 8.95 8.42 -4.59
CA ARG A 132 8.54 9.82 -4.41
C ARG A 132 7.11 9.87 -4.01
N MET A 133 6.82 10.65 -2.98
CA MET A 133 5.44 10.97 -2.63
C MET A 133 4.85 11.89 -3.69
N ARG A 134 3.72 11.50 -4.27
CA ARG A 134 3.02 12.22 -5.34
C ARG A 134 1.63 12.60 -4.88
N ARG A 135 1.28 13.86 -5.09
CA ARG A 135 -0.10 14.36 -4.97
C ARG A 135 -0.92 13.82 -6.13
N ILE A 136 -2.08 13.25 -5.85
CA ILE A 136 -3.02 12.75 -6.86
C ILE A 136 -4.41 13.27 -6.48
N SER A 137 -5.17 13.79 -7.44
CA SER A 137 -6.48 14.40 -7.18
C SER A 137 -7.56 13.72 -7.99
N ARG A 138 -8.77 13.65 -7.43
CA ARG A 138 -9.96 13.11 -8.09
C ARG A 138 -9.72 11.69 -8.60
N THR A 139 -9.30 10.81 -7.70
CA THR A 139 -8.84 9.45 -8.04
C THR A 139 -9.23 8.48 -6.94
N VAL A 140 -9.62 7.28 -7.34
CA VAL A 140 -9.99 6.18 -6.45
C VAL A 140 -9.30 4.87 -6.88
N THR A 141 -9.28 3.90 -5.97
CA THR A 141 -9.10 2.48 -6.32
C THR A 141 -10.44 1.76 -6.27
N LEU A 142 -10.61 0.75 -7.10
CA LEU A 142 -11.84 -0.06 -7.17
C LEU A 142 -11.58 -1.46 -6.64
N ARG A 143 -12.55 -2.04 -5.92
CA ARG A 143 -12.45 -3.39 -5.34
C ARG A 143 -12.19 -4.40 -6.44
N GLY A 144 -11.14 -5.22 -6.27
CA GLY A 144 -10.72 -6.23 -7.24
C GLY A 144 -9.99 -5.69 -8.48
N ALA A 145 -9.99 -4.37 -8.71
CA ALA A 145 -9.31 -3.77 -9.85
C ALA A 145 -7.81 -3.64 -9.61
N THR A 146 -7.08 -4.67 -10.03
CA THR A 146 -5.62 -4.75 -9.90
C THR A 146 -4.96 -5.04 -11.22
N CYS A 147 -3.67 -4.72 -11.34
CA CYS A 147 -2.90 -5.09 -12.53
C CYS A 147 -2.70 -6.60 -12.68
N SER A 148 -3.19 -7.43 -11.73
CA SER A 148 -2.91 -8.86 -11.57
C SER A 148 -1.41 -9.24 -11.47
N GLY A 149 -0.53 -8.23 -11.51
CA GLY A 149 0.91 -8.39 -11.61
C GLY A 149 1.36 -8.99 -12.94
N ALA A 150 0.57 -8.88 -14.01
CA ALA A 150 0.89 -9.40 -15.33
C ALA A 150 1.54 -8.31 -16.21
N GLY A 151 2.60 -8.69 -16.92
CA GLY A 151 3.24 -7.95 -18.00
C GLY A 151 2.97 -8.64 -19.34
N PRO A 152 3.63 -8.17 -20.42
CA PRO A 152 3.61 -8.85 -21.71
C PRO A 152 4.11 -10.30 -21.57
N GLU A 153 3.57 -11.21 -22.39
CA GLU A 153 4.13 -12.56 -22.59
C GLU A 153 4.30 -13.40 -21.30
N ASP A 154 3.30 -13.34 -20.41
CA ASP A 154 3.28 -14.05 -19.12
C ASP A 154 4.40 -13.66 -18.13
N GLU A 155 5.08 -12.53 -18.35
CA GLU A 155 5.98 -11.93 -17.37
C GLU A 155 5.23 -11.19 -16.26
N GLY A 156 5.91 -10.81 -15.17
CA GLY A 156 5.40 -9.80 -14.22
C GLY A 156 5.70 -10.06 -12.75
N CYS A 157 5.34 -9.09 -11.90
CA CYS A 157 5.69 -9.12 -10.47
C CYS A 157 4.74 -9.96 -9.61
N GLY A 158 3.55 -10.31 -10.11
CA GLY A 158 2.55 -11.08 -9.36
C GLY A 158 1.92 -10.35 -8.15
N LEU A 159 2.31 -9.09 -7.86
CA LEU A 159 1.88 -8.37 -6.66
C LEU A 159 0.49 -7.73 -6.74
N GLY A 160 -0.16 -7.70 -7.91
CA GLY A 160 -1.53 -7.19 -8.04
C GLY A 160 -1.73 -5.78 -7.46
N CYS A 161 -0.89 -4.81 -7.85
CA CYS A 161 -1.05 -3.42 -7.44
C CYS A 161 -2.47 -2.92 -7.76
N ALA A 162 -3.07 -2.14 -6.84
CA ALA A 162 -4.34 -1.48 -7.10
C ALA A 162 -4.20 -0.53 -8.30
N LEU A 163 -5.18 -0.58 -9.20
CA LEU A 163 -5.26 0.33 -10.33
C LEU A 163 -5.96 1.63 -9.90
N LEU A 164 -5.50 2.74 -10.45
CA LEU A 164 -5.99 4.08 -10.12
C LEU A 164 -6.97 4.54 -11.19
N PHE A 165 -8.18 4.95 -10.77
CA PHE A 165 -9.20 5.46 -11.67
C PHE A 165 -9.52 6.91 -11.33
N ARG A 166 -9.36 7.82 -12.30
CA ARG A 166 -9.76 9.21 -12.15
C ARG A 166 -11.27 9.32 -12.25
N ASP A 167 -11.85 10.32 -11.59
CA ASP A 167 -13.29 10.59 -11.65
C ASP A 167 -13.80 10.72 -13.09
N ASP A 168 -12.97 11.27 -13.97
CA ASP A 168 -13.29 11.49 -15.39
C ASP A 168 -13.50 10.18 -16.17
N TRP A 169 -13.02 9.04 -15.65
CA TRP A 169 -13.18 7.71 -16.25
C TRP A 169 -14.33 6.90 -15.65
N LEU A 170 -15.08 7.49 -14.72
CA LEU A 170 -16.10 6.81 -13.95
C LEU A 170 -17.46 7.48 -14.10
N THR A 171 -18.51 6.70 -13.92
CA THR A 171 -19.89 7.17 -13.75
C THR A 171 -20.54 6.45 -12.56
N LEU A 172 -21.55 7.05 -11.93
CA LEU A 172 -22.33 6.35 -10.92
C LEU A 172 -23.05 5.15 -11.54
N ALA A 173 -23.16 4.07 -10.77
CA ALA A 173 -23.87 2.87 -11.16
C ALA A 173 -24.61 2.29 -9.96
N ASP A 174 -25.61 1.45 -10.24
CA ASP A 174 -26.24 0.63 -9.22
C ASP A 174 -25.36 -0.57 -8.87
N ALA A 175 -25.61 -1.15 -7.69
CA ALA A 175 -24.93 -2.37 -7.28
C ALA A 175 -25.21 -3.49 -8.30
N PRO A 176 -24.17 -4.14 -8.84
CA PRO A 176 -24.36 -5.31 -9.68
C PRO A 176 -24.89 -6.48 -8.83
N PRO A 177 -25.40 -7.55 -9.46
CA PRO A 177 -25.69 -8.79 -8.76
C PRO A 177 -24.50 -9.24 -7.91
N ALA A 178 -24.79 -9.80 -6.74
CA ALA A 178 -23.75 -10.24 -5.83
C ALA A 178 -22.80 -11.22 -6.56
N PRO A 179 -21.47 -11.03 -6.45
CA PRO A 179 -20.52 -11.95 -7.03
C PRO A 179 -20.68 -13.35 -6.40
N PRO A 180 -20.25 -14.41 -7.12
CA PRO A 180 -20.26 -15.75 -6.56
C PRO A 180 -19.46 -15.81 -5.26
N ALA A 181 -19.93 -16.65 -4.33
CA ALA A 181 -19.25 -16.83 -3.05
C ALA A 181 -17.80 -17.31 -3.28
N PRO A 182 -16.82 -16.79 -2.52
CA PRO A 182 -15.45 -17.22 -2.66
C PRO A 182 -15.30 -18.69 -2.26
N GLN A 183 -14.48 -19.41 -3.02
CA GLN A 183 -14.33 -20.86 -2.88
C GLN A 183 -13.34 -21.28 -1.80
N ARG A 184 -12.44 -20.37 -1.39
CA ARG A 184 -11.36 -20.63 -0.44
C ARG A 184 -11.25 -19.50 0.57
N TYR A 185 -10.95 -19.87 1.81
CA TYR A 185 -10.79 -18.91 2.90
C TYR A 185 -9.46 -19.13 3.61
N ALA A 186 -9.03 -18.10 4.32
CA ALA A 186 -7.87 -18.14 5.18
C ALA A 186 -8.17 -17.45 6.50
N THR A 187 -7.86 -18.14 7.59
CA THR A 187 -7.84 -17.55 8.93
C THR A 187 -6.42 -17.10 9.23
N VAL A 188 -6.24 -15.83 9.61
CA VAL A 188 -4.92 -15.31 10.01
C VAL A 188 -4.54 -15.89 11.37
N ARG A 189 -3.37 -16.53 11.47
CA ARG A 189 -2.89 -17.15 12.71
C ARG A 189 -2.64 -16.13 13.82
N SER A 190 -2.44 -16.62 15.04
CA SER A 190 -2.15 -15.77 16.19
C SER A 190 -0.87 -14.96 15.99
N LEU A 191 -0.78 -13.81 16.66
CA LEU A 191 0.42 -12.98 16.59
C LEU A 191 1.66 -13.75 17.05
N HIS A 192 1.53 -14.57 18.10
CA HIS A 192 2.62 -15.39 18.63
C HIS A 192 3.14 -16.41 17.61
N GLU A 193 2.24 -17.16 16.95
CA GLU A 193 2.65 -18.12 15.90
C GLU A 193 3.33 -17.42 14.73
N ILE A 194 2.82 -16.25 14.32
CA ILE A 194 3.44 -15.46 13.24
C ILE A 194 4.83 -15.00 13.67
N GLN A 195 4.97 -14.49 14.89
CA GLN A 195 6.24 -14.01 15.45
C GLN A 195 7.33 -15.08 15.43
N GLN A 196 6.99 -16.33 15.72
CA GLN A 196 7.94 -17.44 15.68
C GLN A 196 8.49 -17.74 14.28
N THR A 197 7.84 -17.24 13.22
CA THR A 197 8.33 -17.39 11.84
C THR A 197 9.22 -16.24 11.38
N LEU A 198 9.26 -15.12 12.11
CA LEU A 198 9.97 -13.92 11.67
C LEU A 198 11.44 -13.97 12.09
N GLY A 199 12.31 -13.46 11.22
CA GLY A 199 13.69 -13.17 11.57
C GLY A 199 13.81 -12.00 12.55
N PRO A 200 15.03 -11.74 13.07
CA PRO A 200 15.28 -10.66 14.03
C PRO A 200 14.85 -9.26 13.55
N ASP A 201 14.76 -9.07 12.23
CA ASP A 201 14.37 -7.83 11.59
C ASP A 201 12.86 -7.72 11.30
N GLY A 202 12.06 -8.67 11.83
CA GLY A 202 10.61 -8.69 11.69
C GLY A 202 10.11 -9.12 10.31
N THR A 203 10.94 -9.79 9.51
CA THR A 203 10.60 -10.26 8.17
C THR A 203 10.59 -11.78 8.08
N LEU A 204 9.78 -12.32 7.17
CA LEU A 204 9.91 -13.70 6.69
C LEU A 204 10.25 -13.64 5.21
N LEU A 205 11.39 -14.23 4.83
CA LEU A 205 11.89 -14.22 3.45
C LEU A 205 11.95 -12.78 2.88
N GLY A 206 12.31 -11.81 3.71
CA GLY A 206 12.43 -10.39 3.34
C GLY A 206 11.10 -9.62 3.28
N VAL A 207 9.95 -10.26 3.45
CA VAL A 207 8.65 -9.57 3.52
C VAL A 207 8.35 -9.22 4.98
N PRO A 208 8.14 -7.93 5.32
CA PRO A 208 7.85 -7.54 6.69
C PRO A 208 6.42 -7.89 7.10
N PHE A 209 6.26 -8.35 8.34
CA PHE A 209 4.98 -8.38 9.03
C PHE A 209 4.86 -7.11 9.89
N HIS A 210 4.17 -6.09 9.39
CA HIS A 210 4.07 -4.81 10.10
C HIS A 210 2.83 -4.73 11.01
N ALA A 211 2.85 -3.83 11.98
CA ALA A 211 1.81 -3.68 13.00
C ALA A 211 0.37 -3.59 12.44
N ALA A 212 0.15 -2.89 11.32
CA ALA A 212 -1.19 -2.80 10.72
C ALA A 212 -1.74 -4.15 10.24
N MET A 213 -0.90 -5.16 9.95
CA MET A 213 -1.35 -6.51 9.64
C MET A 213 -1.90 -7.24 10.88
N ALA A 214 -1.39 -6.91 12.07
CA ALA A 214 -1.77 -7.57 13.32
C ALA A 214 -3.26 -7.38 13.67
N ARG A 215 -3.92 -6.32 13.18
CA ARG A 215 -5.38 -6.11 13.36
C ARG A 215 -6.26 -7.17 12.69
N HIS A 216 -5.65 -8.01 11.85
CA HIS A 216 -6.33 -9.08 11.12
C HIS A 216 -6.12 -10.45 11.75
N VAL A 217 -5.28 -10.57 12.79
CA VAL A 217 -5.04 -11.82 13.51
C VAL A 217 -6.33 -12.42 14.04
N GLY A 218 -6.49 -13.74 13.89
CA GLY A 218 -7.67 -14.51 14.31
C GLY A 218 -8.91 -14.32 13.45
N ARG A 219 -8.86 -13.44 12.44
CA ARG A 219 -10.00 -13.17 11.55
C ARG A 219 -9.89 -14.00 10.28
N ARG A 220 -11.05 -14.34 9.73
CA ARG A 220 -11.20 -15.13 8.50
C ARG A 220 -11.51 -14.23 7.31
N PHE A 221 -10.82 -14.45 6.20
CA PHE A 221 -10.99 -13.68 4.96
C PHE A 221 -11.04 -14.58 3.74
N PRO A 222 -11.77 -14.19 2.67
CA PRO A 222 -11.65 -14.85 1.38
C PRO A 222 -10.23 -14.79 0.85
N VAL A 223 -9.75 -15.90 0.27
CA VAL A 223 -8.49 -15.89 -0.49
C VAL A 223 -8.76 -15.29 -1.85
N ALA A 224 -8.21 -14.11 -2.12
CA ALA A 224 -8.35 -13.46 -3.43
C ALA A 224 -7.51 -14.18 -4.49
N ARG A 225 -6.25 -14.51 -4.16
CA ARG A 225 -5.35 -15.29 -5.03
C ARG A 225 -4.13 -15.79 -4.29
N GLN A 226 -3.55 -16.86 -4.81
CA GLN A 226 -2.15 -17.20 -4.57
C GLN A 226 -1.27 -16.33 -5.49
N VAL A 227 -0.21 -15.77 -4.92
CA VAL A 227 0.79 -15.03 -5.69
C VAL A 227 1.71 -16.04 -6.35
N VAL A 228 1.43 -16.31 -7.62
CA VAL A 228 2.26 -17.19 -8.43
C VAL A 228 3.31 -16.34 -9.15
N PRO A 229 4.60 -16.67 -8.98
CA PRO A 229 5.67 -16.09 -9.76
C PRO A 229 5.44 -16.22 -11.26
N ARG A 230 5.64 -15.13 -12.00
CA ARG A 230 5.65 -15.11 -13.46
C ARG A 230 7.09 -15.02 -13.96
N ALA A 231 7.40 -15.68 -15.08
CA ALA A 231 8.78 -15.83 -15.59
C ALA A 231 9.45 -14.46 -15.83
N LEU A 232 10.77 -14.35 -15.59
CA LEU A 232 11.46 -13.06 -15.66
C LEU A 232 12.85 -13.18 -16.29
N PRO A 233 13.17 -12.30 -17.25
CA PRO A 233 14.55 -11.98 -17.60
C PRO A 233 15.18 -10.94 -16.63
N ARG A 234 14.38 -10.09 -15.93
CA ARG A 234 14.89 -8.87 -15.24
C ARG A 234 14.37 -8.54 -13.83
N TRP A 235 13.29 -9.15 -13.33
CA TRP A 235 12.76 -8.94 -11.97
C TRP A 235 12.80 -10.25 -11.17
N GLN A 236 12.65 -10.20 -9.84
CA GLN A 236 12.43 -11.40 -9.01
C GLN A 236 11.34 -11.13 -7.98
N TYR A 237 10.64 -12.20 -7.62
CA TYR A 237 9.47 -12.28 -6.75
C TYR A 237 9.86 -12.72 -5.33
N PRO A 238 9.05 -12.44 -4.29
CA PRO A 238 9.29 -13.01 -2.97
C PRO A 238 9.23 -14.54 -3.06
N VAL A 239 10.30 -15.21 -2.66
CA VAL A 239 10.38 -16.68 -2.61
C VAL A 239 9.41 -17.19 -1.55
N GLY A 240 8.81 -18.36 -1.78
CA GLY A 240 7.86 -18.98 -0.86
C GLY A 240 6.42 -18.93 -1.35
N GLU A 241 5.50 -19.35 -0.47
CA GLU A 241 4.08 -19.49 -0.81
C GLU A 241 3.31 -18.30 -0.24
N TRP A 242 2.92 -17.38 -1.12
CA TRP A 242 2.32 -16.10 -0.76
C TRP A 242 0.88 -16.00 -1.25
N TYR A 243 0.06 -15.34 -0.45
CA TYR A 243 -1.37 -15.14 -0.71
C TYR A 243 -1.75 -13.67 -0.57
N GLN A 244 -2.81 -13.31 -1.29
CA GLN A 244 -3.53 -12.05 -1.12
C GLN A 244 -4.94 -12.40 -0.65
N LEU A 245 -5.38 -11.71 0.40
CA LEU A 245 -6.71 -11.87 0.98
C LEU A 245 -7.59 -10.71 0.53
N ASP A 246 -8.85 -10.99 0.25
CA ASP A 246 -9.78 -9.99 -0.27
C ASP A 246 -9.96 -8.83 0.70
N GLY A 247 -9.93 -7.60 0.18
CA GLY A 247 -10.05 -6.36 0.95
C GLY A 247 -8.89 -6.06 1.91
N LEU A 248 -7.84 -6.89 1.99
CA LEU A 248 -6.69 -6.65 2.86
C LEU A 248 -5.58 -5.90 2.13
N ARG A 249 -5.69 -4.58 2.16
CA ARG A 249 -4.73 -3.65 1.58
C ARG A 249 -4.08 -2.74 2.63
N CYS A 250 -2.89 -2.26 2.30
CA CYS A 250 -2.14 -1.30 3.10
C CYS A 250 -2.77 0.10 2.98
N LEU A 251 -3.00 0.78 4.11
CA LEU A 251 -3.53 2.14 4.18
C LEU A 251 -2.43 3.18 4.46
N GLY A 252 -1.17 2.80 4.19
CA GLY A 252 -0.01 3.68 4.35
C GLY A 252 0.54 3.77 5.78
N GLU A 253 0.03 2.97 6.72
CA GLU A 253 0.50 2.94 8.11
C GLU A 253 2.02 2.70 8.24
N PRO A 254 2.66 1.86 7.41
CA PRO A 254 4.11 1.68 7.44
C PRO A 254 4.94 2.91 7.08
N LEU A 255 4.33 3.98 6.57
CA LEU A 255 5.01 5.24 6.31
C LEU A 255 4.76 6.28 7.42
N ALA A 256 4.42 5.81 8.63
CA ALA A 256 4.46 6.57 9.89
C ALA A 256 3.77 7.95 9.82
N GLY A 257 2.61 8.03 9.16
CA GLY A 257 1.81 9.26 9.08
C GLY A 257 2.12 10.16 7.89
N LEU A 258 3.05 9.79 7.00
CA LEU A 258 3.28 10.52 5.73
C LEU A 258 2.05 10.48 4.79
N GLY A 259 1.10 9.58 5.03
CA GLY A 259 -0.16 9.40 4.30
C GLY A 259 0.06 8.93 2.86
N CYS A 260 -0.02 7.62 2.65
CA CYS A 260 0.15 6.97 1.37
C CYS A 260 -1.05 6.08 1.04
N ASP A 261 -1.78 6.47 0.01
CA ASP A 261 -3.00 5.83 -0.49
C ASP A 261 -2.71 4.82 -1.61
N ARG A 262 -1.49 4.26 -1.67
CA ARG A 262 -1.11 3.34 -2.76
C ARG A 262 -1.95 2.06 -2.79
N GLN A 263 -2.55 1.67 -1.67
CA GLN A 263 -3.42 0.49 -1.59
C GLN A 263 -2.71 -0.81 -2.06
N CYS A 264 -1.44 -0.95 -1.67
CA CYS A 264 -0.68 -2.18 -1.90
C CYS A 264 -1.43 -3.36 -1.29
N ALA A 265 -1.63 -4.43 -2.06
CA ALA A 265 -2.12 -5.68 -1.51
C ALA A 265 -1.13 -6.21 -0.47
N LEU A 266 -1.63 -6.59 0.69
CA LEU A 266 -0.81 -7.18 1.74
C LEU A 266 -0.47 -8.62 1.36
N LEU A 267 0.81 -8.96 1.43
CA LEU A 267 1.28 -10.33 1.22
C LEU A 267 1.20 -11.12 2.52
N TRP A 268 0.59 -12.29 2.44
CA TRP A 268 0.43 -13.23 3.55
C TRP A 268 1.14 -14.53 3.23
N HIS A 269 2.16 -14.89 4.00
CA HIS A 269 2.84 -16.16 3.82
C HIS A 269 1.94 -17.32 4.25
N ARG A 270 2.07 -18.50 3.62
CA ARG A 270 1.33 -19.72 3.99
C ARG A 270 1.41 -20.06 5.48
N SER A 271 2.57 -19.83 6.12
CA SER A 271 2.79 -20.10 7.55
C SER A 271 2.05 -19.14 8.49
N TRP A 272 1.54 -18.02 7.97
CA TRP A 272 0.74 -17.05 8.74
C TRP A 272 -0.76 -17.30 8.63
N LEU A 273 -1.15 -18.29 7.82
CA LEU A 273 -2.54 -18.58 7.51
C LEU A 273 -2.90 -20.02 7.88
N THR A 274 -4.16 -20.21 8.21
CA THR A 274 -4.83 -21.52 8.16
C THR A 274 -5.77 -21.48 6.97
N LEU A 275 -5.41 -22.20 5.90
CA LEU A 275 -6.20 -22.29 4.68
C LEU A 275 -7.30 -23.32 4.87
N GLU A 276 -8.50 -22.95 4.43
CA GLU A 276 -9.75 -23.72 4.50
C GLU A 276 -10.38 -23.82 3.11
#